data_AF-A0A1Q6WMY1-F1
#
_entry.id   AF-A0A1Q6WMY1-F1
#
_cell.length_a   1.000
_cell.length_b   1.000
_cell.length_c   1.000
_cell.angle_alpha   90.00
_cell.angle_beta   90.00
_cell.angle_gamma   90.00
#
_symmetry.space_group_name_H-M   'P 1'
#
loop_
_entity.id
_entity.type
_entity.pdbx_description
1 polymer ?
#
loop_
_entity_poly.entity_id
_entity_poly.type
_entity_poly.pdbx_seq_one_letter_code
_entity_poly.pdbx_strand_id
1 'polypeptide(L)'
;MIMSNYVIWIFQSVPHACVLQNLVGFDDSNTLFHGTPLAKTFPSKVAFHMNPDFPTDLLLTDNLLNSDSCMVVSSKLADALRARNVSKLEYLPVSIVDHKGKVASKDYYILNPLELIDCIDRKKSKFRESRITPGRIAKFEKLVIDETRIPPDRSLFRMQGYPSIALASKALADDLIRGNFSGLGWLALNKYPED
;
A
#
# COMPACT_ATOMS: atom_id res chain seq x y z
N MET A 1 18.87 -6.52 19.78
CA MET A 1 18.57 -6.07 18.40
C MET A 1 17.54 -4.96 18.51
N ILE A 2 17.87 -3.74 18.11
CA ILE A 2 16.92 -2.62 18.16
C ILE A 2 15.80 -2.91 17.17
N MET A 3 14.55 -2.84 17.63
CA MET A 3 13.38 -3.00 16.76
C MET A 3 13.27 -1.75 15.87
N SER A 4 13.02 -1.94 14.57
CA SER A 4 12.83 -0.81 13.64
C SER A 4 11.68 0.10 14.08
N ASN A 5 11.79 1.41 13.82
CA ASN A 5 10.71 2.40 14.02
C ASN A 5 9.67 2.39 12.88
N TYR A 6 9.83 1.50 11.91
CA TYR A 6 8.90 1.34 10.81
C TYR A 6 8.26 -0.06 10.84
N VAL A 7 7.10 -0.16 10.22
CA VAL A 7 6.34 -1.39 10.00
C VAL A 7 5.84 -1.40 8.56
N ILE A 8 5.57 -2.58 8.02
CA ILE A 8 5.02 -2.75 6.68
C ILE A 8 3.50 -2.65 6.77
N TRP A 9 2.90 -1.82 5.93
CA TRP A 9 1.45 -1.76 5.74
C TRP A 9 0.99 -3.05 5.08
N ILE A 10 0.08 -3.78 5.74
CA ILE A 10 -0.50 -5.02 5.20
C ILE A 10 -2.02 -5.01 5.31
N PHE A 11 -2.65 -5.91 4.58
CA PHE A 11 -4.04 -6.25 4.81
C PHE A 11 -4.15 -7.19 6.03
N GLN A 12 -4.95 -6.80 7.02
CA GLN A 12 -5.34 -7.69 8.12
C GLN A 12 -6.58 -8.47 7.71
N SER A 13 -6.54 -9.80 7.76
CA SER A 13 -7.67 -10.63 7.35
C SER A 13 -8.94 -10.30 8.14
N VAL A 14 -10.05 -10.11 7.43
CA VAL A 14 -11.39 -9.90 7.97
C VAL A 14 -12.35 -10.87 7.26
N PRO A 15 -13.17 -11.65 7.98
CA PRO A 15 -14.11 -12.58 7.35
C PRO A 15 -15.01 -11.89 6.32
N HIS A 16 -15.17 -12.52 5.16
CA HIS A 16 -15.98 -12.05 4.04
C HIS A 16 -15.54 -10.73 3.40
N ALA A 17 -14.37 -10.18 3.77
CA ALA A 17 -13.81 -8.99 3.14
C ALA A 17 -13.55 -9.25 1.65
N CYS A 18 -14.02 -8.35 0.80
CA CYS A 18 -13.87 -8.53 -0.63
C CYS A 18 -12.39 -8.53 -1.03
N VAL A 19 -12.07 -9.35 -2.03
CA VAL A 19 -10.78 -9.33 -2.70
C VAL A 19 -10.93 -8.59 -4.02
N LEU A 20 -10.05 -7.63 -4.31
CA LEU A 20 -10.03 -6.93 -5.59
C LEU A 20 -9.03 -7.61 -6.54
N GLN A 21 -9.35 -7.68 -7.83
CA GLN A 21 -8.48 -8.28 -8.83
C GLN A 21 -7.98 -7.26 -9.85
N ASN A 22 -8.89 -6.58 -10.52
CA ASN A 22 -8.55 -5.80 -11.72
C ASN A 22 -8.78 -4.31 -11.48
N LEU A 23 -7.74 -3.50 -11.73
CA LEU A 23 -7.86 -2.05 -11.90
C LEU A 23 -8.22 -1.75 -13.36
N VAL A 24 -9.43 -1.27 -13.59
CA VAL A 24 -9.97 -0.94 -14.91
C VAL A 24 -9.99 0.58 -15.09
N GLY A 25 -9.71 1.04 -16.30
CA GLY A 25 -9.74 2.45 -16.66
C GLY A 25 -8.45 3.21 -16.36
N PHE A 26 -7.36 2.51 -16.02
CA PHE A 26 -6.02 3.07 -15.87
C PHE A 26 -4.94 2.10 -16.38
N ASP A 27 -4.61 2.22 -17.66
CA ASP A 27 -3.71 1.29 -18.36
C ASP A 27 -2.27 1.36 -17.85
N ASP A 28 -1.83 2.53 -17.39
CA ASP A 28 -0.49 2.78 -16.86
C ASP A 28 -0.38 2.46 -15.35
N SER A 29 -1.09 1.45 -14.85
CA SER A 29 -1.18 1.12 -13.42
C SER A 29 0.18 0.90 -12.74
N ASN A 30 1.20 0.44 -13.46
CA ASN A 30 2.58 0.32 -12.96
C ASN A 30 3.17 1.67 -12.47
N THR A 31 2.69 2.80 -12.96
CA THR A 31 3.14 4.14 -12.53
C THR A 31 2.77 4.46 -11.08
N LEU A 32 1.78 3.76 -10.49
CA LEU A 32 1.42 3.85 -9.05
C LEU A 32 2.59 3.49 -8.11
N PHE A 33 3.65 2.87 -8.64
CA PHE A 33 4.81 2.42 -7.89
C PHE A 33 6.08 3.22 -8.19
N HIS A 34 5.96 4.33 -8.93
CA HIS A 34 7.12 5.15 -9.33
C HIS A 34 7.40 6.30 -8.36
N GLY A 35 6.48 6.57 -7.43
CA GLY A 35 6.59 7.69 -6.49
C GLY A 35 6.44 9.05 -7.15
N THR A 36 5.74 9.12 -8.29
CA THR A 36 5.49 10.37 -9.02
C THR A 36 4.03 10.80 -8.86
N PRO A 37 3.74 12.11 -8.89
CA PRO A 37 2.38 12.61 -8.86
C PRO A 37 1.58 12.11 -10.06
N LEU A 38 0.36 11.63 -9.81
CA LEU A 38 -0.56 11.14 -10.82
C LEU A 38 -1.88 11.90 -10.82
N ALA A 39 -2.20 12.69 -9.79
CA ALA A 39 -3.53 13.30 -9.65
C ALA A 39 -4.00 14.11 -10.87
N LYS A 40 -3.08 14.71 -11.63
CA LYS A 40 -3.39 15.49 -12.84
C LYS A 40 -3.76 14.62 -14.06
N THR A 41 -3.22 13.42 -14.13
CA THR A 41 -3.40 12.50 -15.27
C THR A 41 -4.25 11.28 -14.90
N PHE A 42 -4.59 11.11 -13.62
CA PHE A 42 -5.39 10.00 -13.13
C PHE A 42 -6.81 10.09 -13.69
N PRO A 43 -7.28 9.07 -14.43
CA PRO A 43 -8.59 9.13 -15.08
C PRO A 43 -9.74 9.22 -14.08
N SER A 44 -10.86 9.81 -14.49
CA SER A 44 -12.03 10.01 -13.62
C SER A 44 -12.92 8.78 -13.45
N LYS A 45 -12.68 7.71 -14.23
CA LYS A 45 -13.50 6.49 -14.25
C LYS A 45 -12.65 5.23 -13.97
N VAL A 46 -11.74 5.33 -13.01
CA VAL A 46 -10.95 4.19 -12.55
C VAL A 46 -11.76 3.38 -11.55
N ALA A 47 -11.74 2.06 -11.70
CA ALA A 47 -12.46 1.16 -10.81
C ALA A 47 -11.67 -0.10 -10.52
N PHE A 48 -11.73 -0.57 -9.27
CA PHE A 48 -11.36 -1.93 -8.92
C PHE A 48 -12.57 -2.84 -9.00
N HIS A 49 -12.40 -4.02 -9.59
CA HIS A 49 -13.42 -5.06 -9.63
C HIS A 49 -13.14 -6.12 -8.57
N MET A 50 -14.19 -6.57 -7.87
CA MET A 50 -14.10 -7.72 -6.98
C MET A 50 -13.68 -8.97 -7.77
N ASN A 51 -12.89 -9.81 -7.11
CA ASN A 51 -12.32 -11.01 -7.70
C ASN A 51 -13.39 -12.11 -7.79
N PRO A 52 -13.74 -12.57 -9.01
CA PRO A 52 -14.77 -13.60 -9.19
C PRO A 52 -14.44 -14.95 -8.53
N ASP A 53 -13.18 -15.21 -8.19
CA ASP A 53 -12.76 -16.41 -7.45
C ASP A 53 -13.24 -16.43 -5.99
N PHE A 54 -13.69 -15.27 -5.47
CA PHE A 54 -14.22 -15.09 -4.12
C PHE A 54 -15.67 -14.57 -4.14
N PRO A 55 -16.62 -15.33 -4.74
CA PRO A 55 -17.96 -14.82 -5.08
C PRO A 55 -18.84 -14.48 -3.87
N THR A 56 -18.49 -14.98 -2.68
CA THR A 56 -19.22 -14.72 -1.42
C THR A 56 -18.62 -13.57 -0.61
N ASP A 57 -17.44 -13.08 -0.99
CA ASP A 57 -16.72 -12.07 -0.22
C ASP A 57 -17.10 -10.68 -0.74
N LEU A 58 -17.91 -9.98 0.05
CA LEU A 58 -18.60 -8.74 -0.33
C LEU A 58 -18.35 -7.58 0.65
N LEU A 59 -17.78 -7.87 1.82
CA LEU A 59 -17.58 -6.87 2.87
C LEU A 59 -16.51 -5.86 2.43
N LEU A 60 -16.87 -4.59 2.40
CA LEU A 60 -15.96 -3.49 2.13
C LEU A 60 -15.29 -3.05 3.45
N THR A 61 -14.01 -3.31 3.61
CA THR A 61 -13.20 -2.88 4.76
C THR A 61 -12.53 -1.52 4.51
N ASP A 62 -11.92 -0.93 5.54
CA ASP A 62 -11.24 0.36 5.42
C ASP A 62 -9.92 0.29 4.65
N ASN A 63 -9.27 -0.86 4.61
CA ASN A 63 -8.16 -1.18 3.71
C ASN A 63 -8.52 -2.48 2.96
N LEU A 64 -8.54 -2.45 1.63
CA LEU A 64 -9.01 -3.56 0.79
C LEU A 64 -7.85 -4.42 0.26
N LEU A 65 -8.03 -5.74 0.31
CA LEU A 65 -7.08 -6.69 -0.26
C LEU A 65 -7.11 -6.63 -1.80
N ASN A 66 -5.95 -6.65 -2.43
CA ASN A 66 -5.81 -6.70 -3.88
C ASN A 66 -4.49 -7.36 -4.29
N SER A 67 -4.42 -7.88 -5.52
CA SER A 67 -3.22 -8.49 -6.10
C SER A 67 -2.13 -7.49 -6.50
N ASP A 68 -2.48 -6.21 -6.65
CA ASP A 68 -1.59 -5.19 -7.22
C ASP A 68 -0.71 -4.51 -6.17
N SER A 69 -0.78 -4.88 -4.88
CA SER A 69 -0.09 -4.18 -3.78
C SER A 69 -0.46 -2.69 -3.64
N CYS A 70 -1.63 -2.31 -4.17
CA CYS A 70 -2.19 -0.98 -3.99
C CYS A 70 -2.69 -0.82 -2.55
N MET A 71 -2.53 0.38 -1.98
CA MET A 71 -3.19 0.74 -0.72
C MET A 71 -4.54 1.34 -1.06
N VAL A 72 -5.56 0.49 -1.23
CA VAL A 72 -6.94 0.90 -1.53
C VAL A 72 -7.68 1.08 -0.22
N VAL A 73 -8.01 2.33 0.12
CA VAL A 73 -8.56 2.68 1.43
C VAL A 73 -9.90 3.39 1.34
N SER A 74 -10.74 3.22 2.36
CA SER A 74 -12.01 3.95 2.48
C SER A 74 -11.78 5.45 2.64
N SER A 75 -12.80 6.26 2.35
CA SER A 75 -12.83 7.69 2.63
C SER A 75 -12.51 7.99 4.09
N LYS A 76 -13.04 7.20 5.03
CA LYS A 76 -12.78 7.33 6.48
C LYS A 76 -11.29 7.21 6.81
N LEU A 77 -10.60 6.20 6.26
CA LEU A 77 -9.16 6.03 6.47
C LEU A 77 -8.35 7.10 5.72
N ALA A 78 -8.76 7.48 4.51
CA ALA A 78 -8.15 8.58 3.76
C ALA A 78 -8.22 9.91 4.54
N ASP A 79 -9.37 10.24 5.10
CA ASP A 79 -9.59 11.47 5.87
C ASP A 79 -8.77 11.48 7.17
N ALA A 80 -8.62 10.31 7.82
CA ALA A 80 -7.75 10.18 8.98
C ALA A 80 -6.27 10.44 8.64
N LEU A 81 -5.81 10.03 7.45
CA LEU A 81 -4.46 10.32 6.96
C LEU A 81 -4.31 11.81 6.57
N ARG A 82 -5.33 12.41 5.94
CA ARG A 82 -5.35 13.86 5.62
C ARG A 82 -5.29 14.71 6.87
N ALA A 83 -6.10 14.39 7.89
CA ALA A 83 -6.13 15.11 9.16
C ALA A 83 -4.78 15.08 9.91
N ARG A 84 -3.96 14.06 9.65
CA ARG A 84 -2.60 13.92 10.20
C ARG A 84 -1.52 14.58 9.34
N ASN A 85 -1.90 15.19 8.21
CA ASN A 85 -0.98 15.80 7.26
C ASN A 85 0.15 14.86 6.83
N VAL A 86 -0.17 13.58 6.54
CA VAL A 86 0.83 12.63 6.05
C VAL A 86 1.48 13.19 4.79
N SER A 87 2.79 13.44 4.88
CA SER A 87 3.54 14.13 3.84
C SER A 87 3.63 13.30 2.58
N LYS A 88 3.71 13.98 1.42
CA LYS A 88 4.01 13.34 0.13
C LYS A 88 3.06 12.19 -0.22
N LEU A 89 1.76 12.37 0.01
CA LEU A 89 0.74 11.36 -0.22
C LEU A 89 -0.39 11.91 -1.10
N GLU A 90 -0.62 11.27 -2.25
CA GLU A 90 -1.79 11.51 -3.09
C GLU A 90 -2.91 10.52 -2.77
N TYR A 91 -4.15 10.97 -3.01
CA TYR A 91 -5.37 10.19 -2.83
C TYR A 91 -6.10 10.15 -4.16
N LEU A 92 -5.98 9.03 -4.88
CA LEU A 92 -6.51 8.87 -6.22
C LEU A 92 -7.89 8.20 -6.14
N PRO A 93 -8.99 8.87 -6.50
CA PRO A 93 -10.34 8.35 -6.28
C PRO A 93 -10.61 7.13 -7.16
N VAL A 94 -11.16 6.06 -6.57
CA VAL A 94 -11.46 4.81 -7.28
C VAL A 94 -12.82 4.28 -6.86
N SER A 95 -13.57 3.72 -7.80
CA SER A 95 -14.82 3.01 -7.50
C SER A 95 -14.56 1.52 -7.26
N ILE A 96 -15.38 0.88 -6.45
CA ILE A 96 -15.40 -0.58 -6.27
C ILE A 96 -16.60 -1.16 -7.01
N VAL A 97 -16.37 -2.12 -7.88
CA VAL A 97 -17.39 -2.82 -8.67
C VAL A 97 -17.57 -4.24 -8.14
N ASP A 98 -18.81 -4.61 -7.83
CA ASP A 98 -19.16 -5.93 -7.29
C ASP A 98 -19.10 -7.05 -8.34
N HIS A 99 -19.31 -8.29 -7.89
CA HIS A 99 -19.36 -9.48 -8.74
C HIS A 99 -20.46 -9.44 -9.82
N LYS A 100 -21.44 -8.53 -9.71
CA LYS A 100 -22.54 -8.34 -10.67
C LYS A 100 -22.26 -7.19 -11.65
N GLY A 101 -21.08 -6.59 -11.60
CA GLY A 101 -20.71 -5.45 -12.43
C GLY A 101 -21.35 -4.13 -11.99
N LYS A 102 -21.92 -4.05 -10.79
CA LYS A 102 -22.52 -2.84 -10.24
C LYS A 102 -21.52 -2.11 -9.35
N VAL A 103 -21.59 -0.78 -9.34
CA VAL A 103 -20.78 0.02 -8.40
C VAL A 103 -21.27 -0.23 -6.97
N ALA A 104 -20.43 -0.87 -6.16
CA ALA A 104 -20.68 -1.13 -4.75
C ALA A 104 -20.37 0.11 -3.90
N SER A 105 -19.32 0.85 -4.24
CA SER A 105 -18.96 2.10 -3.56
C SER A 105 -18.11 3.00 -4.47
N LYS A 106 -18.18 4.31 -4.22
CA LYS A 106 -17.29 5.33 -4.81
C LYS A 106 -16.40 6.00 -3.75
N ASP A 107 -16.52 5.58 -2.50
CA ASP A 107 -15.89 6.23 -1.35
C ASP A 107 -14.54 5.60 -1.02
N TYR A 108 -13.74 5.33 -2.06
CA TYR A 108 -12.44 4.69 -1.95
C TYR A 108 -11.36 5.46 -2.70
N TYR A 109 -10.13 5.33 -2.21
CA TYR A 109 -8.95 5.98 -2.75
C TYR A 109 -7.79 5.00 -2.84
N ILE A 110 -7.02 5.06 -3.92
CA ILE A 110 -5.67 4.52 -3.93
C ILE A 110 -4.76 5.56 -3.29
N LEU A 111 -4.06 5.17 -2.23
CA LEU A 111 -2.99 5.97 -1.66
C LEU A 111 -1.75 5.83 -2.55
N ASN A 112 -1.25 6.95 -3.06
CA ASN A 112 -0.03 7.03 -3.86
C ASN A 112 1.06 7.82 -3.10
N PRO A 113 1.94 7.13 -2.33
CA PRO A 113 3.09 7.78 -1.72
C PRO A 113 4.08 8.25 -2.79
N LEU A 114 4.36 9.54 -2.78
CA LEU A 114 5.30 10.19 -3.69
C LEU A 114 6.74 10.04 -3.16
N GLU A 115 7.72 10.28 -4.03
CA GLU A 115 9.15 10.31 -3.71
C GLU A 115 9.62 9.03 -2.99
N LEU A 116 9.97 8.00 -3.77
CA LEU A 116 10.52 6.76 -3.24
C LEU A 116 11.80 7.02 -2.43
N ILE A 117 11.98 6.28 -1.33
CA ILE A 117 13.11 6.50 -0.42
C ILE A 117 14.14 5.37 -0.57
N ASP A 118 15.40 5.70 -0.85
CA ASP A 118 16.53 4.75 -0.82
C ASP A 118 17.01 4.50 0.62
N CYS A 119 16.21 3.73 1.37
CA CYS A 119 16.52 3.37 2.76
C CYS A 119 16.92 1.90 2.94
N ILE A 120 17.02 1.09 1.88
CA ILE A 120 17.37 -0.34 2.03
C ILE A 120 18.85 -0.48 2.41
N ASP A 121 19.16 -1.06 3.56
CA ASP A 121 20.54 -1.39 3.95
C ASP A 121 20.95 -2.64 3.16
N ARG A 122 21.52 -2.41 1.96
CA ARG A 122 21.94 -3.49 1.05
C ARG A 122 23.05 -4.37 1.62
N LYS A 123 23.80 -3.90 2.63
CA LYS A 123 24.85 -4.69 3.29
C LYS A 123 24.28 -5.66 4.31
N LYS A 124 23.21 -5.27 5.02
CA LYS A 124 22.56 -6.11 6.06
C LYS A 124 21.35 -6.89 5.56
N SER A 125 20.75 -6.47 4.45
CA SER A 125 19.66 -7.18 3.78
C SER A 125 20.17 -8.39 3.01
N LYS A 126 19.32 -9.42 2.89
CA LYS A 126 19.52 -10.54 1.96
C LYS A 126 18.41 -10.47 0.91
N PHE A 127 18.78 -10.41 -0.35
CA PHE A 127 17.83 -10.27 -1.45
C PHE A 127 18.39 -10.84 -2.74
N ARG A 128 17.48 -11.09 -3.70
CA ARG A 128 17.84 -11.40 -5.08
C ARG A 128 17.54 -10.18 -5.94
N GLU A 129 18.51 -9.79 -6.76
CA GLU A 129 18.30 -8.73 -7.75
C GLU A 129 17.40 -9.19 -8.89
N SER A 130 16.71 -8.25 -9.49
CA SER A 130 15.93 -8.49 -10.70
C SER A 130 16.87 -8.78 -11.87
N ARG A 131 16.58 -9.88 -12.58
CA ARG A 131 17.27 -10.24 -13.82
C ARG A 131 16.87 -9.36 -15.00
N ILE A 132 15.74 -8.67 -14.89
CA ILE A 132 15.12 -7.88 -15.98
C ILE A 132 15.39 -6.39 -15.78
N THR A 133 15.47 -5.92 -14.53
CA THR A 133 15.63 -4.49 -14.21
C THR A 133 16.79 -4.31 -13.24
N PRO A 134 18.00 -3.99 -13.75
CA PRO A 134 19.18 -3.74 -12.91
C PRO A 134 18.89 -2.75 -11.78
N GLY A 135 19.41 -3.02 -10.58
CA GLY A 135 19.20 -2.19 -9.40
C GLY A 135 17.86 -2.38 -8.67
N ARG A 136 16.85 -3.02 -9.30
CA ARG A 136 15.64 -3.45 -8.59
C ARG A 136 15.86 -4.78 -7.87
N ILE A 137 15.21 -4.91 -6.72
CA ILE A 137 15.16 -6.15 -5.96
C ILE A 137 13.96 -6.95 -6.47
N ALA A 138 14.18 -8.23 -6.76
CA ALA A 138 13.11 -9.15 -7.15
C ALA A 138 12.40 -9.74 -5.93
N LYS A 139 13.17 -10.11 -4.89
CA LYS A 139 12.64 -10.58 -3.62
C LYS A 139 13.63 -10.39 -2.48
N PHE A 140 13.10 -10.25 -1.27
CA PHE A 140 13.89 -10.31 -0.04
C PHE A 140 13.86 -11.72 0.56
N GLU A 141 14.97 -12.12 1.16
CA GLU A 141 15.07 -13.21 2.14
C GLU A 141 15.26 -12.63 3.55
N LYS A 142 15.74 -11.38 3.65
CA LYS A 142 15.79 -10.59 4.87
C LYS A 142 15.80 -9.11 4.50
N LEU A 143 14.80 -8.36 4.98
CA LEU A 143 14.76 -6.90 4.82
C LEU A 143 15.40 -6.19 6.02
N VAL A 144 16.37 -5.33 5.76
CA VAL A 144 16.90 -4.37 6.74
C VAL A 144 16.91 -2.99 6.11
N ILE A 145 16.38 -2.00 6.82
CA ILE A 145 16.44 -0.59 6.41
C ILE A 145 17.45 0.18 7.26
N ASP A 146 17.95 1.26 6.69
CA ASP A 146 18.74 2.28 7.36
C ASP A 146 17.85 3.50 7.60
N GLU A 147 17.38 3.63 8.84
CA GLU A 147 16.44 4.68 9.21
C GLU A 147 17.05 6.09 9.15
N THR A 148 18.39 6.19 9.17
CA THR A 148 19.08 7.49 9.05
C THR A 148 18.94 8.12 7.67
N ARG A 149 18.55 7.31 6.67
CA ARG A 149 18.25 7.75 5.29
C ARG A 149 16.79 8.14 5.07
N ILE A 150 15.94 8.01 6.09
CA ILE A 150 14.52 8.36 6.00
C ILE A 150 14.33 9.79 6.52
N PRO A 151 13.81 10.73 5.70
CA PRO A 151 13.52 12.07 6.18
C PRO A 151 12.49 12.05 7.32
N PRO A 152 12.63 12.92 8.34
CA PRO A 152 11.84 12.85 9.57
C PRO A 152 10.33 13.10 9.36
N ASP A 153 9.95 13.74 8.26
CA ASP A 153 8.56 14.01 7.90
C ASP A 153 7.88 12.84 7.16
N ARG A 154 8.62 11.79 6.79
CA ARG A 154 8.12 10.66 5.98
C ARG A 154 7.55 9.54 6.86
N SER A 155 6.27 9.70 7.24
CA SER A 155 5.57 8.72 8.08
C SER A 155 4.90 7.57 7.31
N LEU A 156 4.69 7.71 5.99
CA LEU A 156 4.22 6.66 5.08
C LEU A 156 4.92 6.81 3.71
N PHE A 157 5.55 5.75 3.21
CA PHE A 157 6.30 5.80 1.95
C PHE A 157 6.52 4.42 1.33
N ARG A 158 7.05 4.40 0.10
CA ARG A 158 7.52 3.19 -0.59
C ARG A 158 9.04 3.29 -0.80
N MET A 159 9.73 2.15 -0.81
CA MET A 159 11.19 2.12 -0.94
C MET A 159 11.63 2.17 -2.40
N GLN A 160 12.71 2.91 -2.67
CA GLN A 160 13.39 2.86 -3.96
C GLN A 160 13.99 1.46 -4.17
N GLY A 161 13.82 0.90 -5.36
CA GLY A 161 14.30 -0.44 -5.71
C GLY A 161 13.39 -1.60 -5.30
N TYR A 162 12.40 -1.37 -4.42
CA TYR A 162 11.36 -2.34 -4.07
C TYR A 162 10.04 -1.65 -3.63
N PRO A 163 9.33 -0.99 -4.56
CA PRO A 163 8.19 -0.15 -4.22
C PRO A 163 6.90 -0.93 -3.94
N SER A 164 6.87 -2.25 -4.11
CA SER A 164 5.66 -3.07 -3.90
C SER A 164 5.18 -3.04 -2.45
N ILE A 165 6.09 -2.83 -1.47
CA ILE A 165 5.72 -2.69 -0.07
C ILE A 165 5.73 -1.22 0.35
N ALA A 166 4.75 -0.83 1.16
CA ALA A 166 4.70 0.46 1.82
C ALA A 166 5.14 0.33 3.29
N LEU A 167 5.95 1.28 3.75
CA LEU A 167 6.39 1.38 5.13
C LEU A 167 5.67 2.54 5.81
N ALA A 168 5.17 2.30 7.02
CA ALA A 168 4.64 3.31 7.92
C ALA A 168 5.53 3.42 9.16
N SER A 169 5.72 4.64 9.66
CA SER A 169 6.29 4.83 11.01
C SER A 169 5.39 4.18 12.05
N LYS A 170 5.99 3.64 13.12
CA LYS A 170 5.24 3.06 14.25
C LYS A 170 4.29 4.06 14.88
N ALA A 171 4.70 5.32 15.01
CA ALA A 171 3.82 6.38 15.52
C ALA A 171 2.54 6.51 14.67
N LEU A 172 2.66 6.57 13.34
CA LEU A 172 1.49 6.58 12.46
C LEU A 172 0.66 5.29 12.61
N ALA A 173 1.31 4.13 12.68
CA ALA A 173 0.63 2.85 12.83
C ALA A 173 -0.19 2.77 14.12
N ASP A 174 0.42 3.11 15.26
CA ASP A 174 -0.21 3.15 16.58
C ASP A 174 -1.38 4.14 16.60
N ASP A 175 -1.25 5.26 15.91
CA ASP A 175 -2.31 6.27 15.77
C ASP A 175 -3.49 5.79 14.96
N LEU A 176 -3.26 4.98 13.92
CA LEU A 176 -4.30 4.38 13.09
C LEU A 176 -4.97 3.18 13.77
N ILE A 177 -4.24 2.40 14.57
CA ILE A 177 -4.81 1.33 15.40
C ILE A 177 -5.91 1.89 16.31
N ARG A 178 -5.68 3.06 16.93
CA ARG A 178 -6.70 3.72 17.78
C ARG A 178 -7.96 4.15 17.03
N GLY A 179 -7.90 4.23 15.69
CA GLY A 179 -9.06 4.52 14.84
C GLY A 179 -9.94 3.31 14.50
N ASN A 180 -9.53 2.09 14.90
CA ASN A 180 -10.24 0.83 14.66
C ASN A 180 -10.64 0.64 13.18
N PHE A 181 -9.70 0.85 12.26
CA PHE A 181 -9.92 0.65 10.83
C PHE A 181 -9.89 -0.84 10.48
N SER A 182 -10.93 -1.31 9.79
CA SER A 182 -11.05 -2.71 9.36
C SER A 182 -10.11 -3.02 8.19
N GLY A 183 -9.57 -4.24 8.14
CA GLY A 183 -8.68 -4.66 7.05
C GLY A 183 -7.27 -4.04 7.10
N LEU A 184 -6.99 -3.13 8.04
CA LEU A 184 -5.68 -2.50 8.21
C LEU A 184 -4.81 -3.30 9.18
N GLY A 185 -3.60 -3.65 8.77
CA GLY A 185 -2.65 -4.38 9.60
C GLY A 185 -1.21 -3.90 9.42
N TRP A 186 -0.34 -4.41 10.29
CA TRP A 186 1.08 -4.04 10.33
C TRP A 186 1.96 -5.27 10.51
N LEU A 187 3.00 -5.38 9.69
CA LEU A 187 4.01 -6.42 9.82
C LEU A 187 5.35 -5.81 10.25
N ALA A 188 5.98 -6.38 11.29
CA ALA A 188 7.32 -5.97 11.68
C ALA A 188 8.34 -6.35 10.59
N LEU A 189 9.31 -5.48 10.28
CA LEU A 189 10.27 -5.73 9.19
C LEU A 189 11.05 -7.04 9.34
N ASN A 190 11.34 -7.45 10.57
CA ASN A 190 12.05 -8.71 10.86
C ASN A 190 11.19 -9.97 10.65
N LYS A 191 9.92 -9.81 10.34
CA LYS A 191 8.99 -10.88 9.94
C LYS A 191 8.77 -10.91 8.43
N TYR A 192 9.49 -10.08 7.66
CA TYR A 192 9.38 -10.02 6.20
C TYR A 192 10.62 -10.63 5.50
N PRO A 193 10.42 -11.46 4.45
CA PRO A 193 9.12 -11.99 3.99
C PRO A 193 8.48 -12.90 5.05
N GLU A 194 7.15 -13.01 5.04
CA GLU A 194 6.47 -14.02 5.86
C GLU A 194 6.86 -15.41 5.33
N ASP A 195 7.15 -16.34 6.26
CA ASP A 195 7.50 -17.74 5.95
C ASP A 195 6.28 -18.53 5.45
#